data_AF-A0A3D4DIK5-F1
#
_entry.id   AF-A0A3D4DIK5-F1
#
_cell.length_a   1.000
_cell.length_b   1.000
_cell.length_c   1.000
_cell.angle_alpha   90.00
_cell.angle_beta   90.00
_cell.angle_gamma   90.00
#
_symmetry.space_group_name_H-M   'P 1'
#
loop_
_entity.id
_entity.type
_entity.pdbx_description
1 polymer ?
#
loop_
_entity_poly.entity_id
_entity_poly.type
_entity_poly.pdbx_seq_one_letter_code
_entity_poly.pdbx_strand_id
1 'polypeptide(L)'
;MKNKKSIIIMIIIIVLILAVISGIFMYNKFQQQELKQLTEEANKLLQQDLINDEIDNEIKTNKNYAIVEKTIKEYLTNIKNTYLEIEQLNSALDADKVFSASNVEDKAFKNVDNLIEEDKQKGKENLEKCKDMIKEENIIEAINAQKFSSNKEYYIEIYKTIMLSDLMKNQYEKIEQKVEKSKDKLYDNLTIISNTKKYLESNSKYWSTKDGKLFFQDINIMTGYYNLRNELDI
;
A
#
# COMPACT_ATOMS: atom_id res chain seq x y z
N MET A 1 6.38 27.10 0.60
CA MET A 1 7.80 27.54 0.62
C MET A 1 8.63 26.99 1.80
N LYS A 2 8.04 26.73 2.99
CA LYS A 2 8.77 26.14 4.14
C LYS A 2 9.34 24.74 3.85
N ASN A 3 8.63 23.89 3.08
CA ASN A 3 9.08 22.52 2.82
C ASN A 3 10.30 22.41 1.89
N LYS A 4 10.38 23.20 0.81
CA LYS A 4 11.50 23.09 -0.14
C LYS A 4 12.85 23.42 0.50
N LYS A 5 12.92 24.43 1.38
CA LYS A 5 14.16 24.80 2.08
C LYS A 5 14.56 23.76 3.14
N SER A 6 13.60 23.20 3.89
CA SER A 6 13.87 22.09 4.83
C SER A 6 14.35 20.82 4.11
N ILE A 7 13.73 20.45 2.99
CA ILE A 7 14.14 19.30 2.17
C ILE A 7 15.58 19.48 1.68
N ILE A 8 15.93 20.67 1.17
CA ILE A 8 17.29 20.97 0.69
C ILE A 8 18.33 20.87 1.83
N ILE A 9 18.03 21.44 3.01
CA ILE A 9 18.94 21.37 4.18
C ILE A 9 19.14 19.92 4.64
N MET A 10 18.09 19.10 4.59
CA MET A 10 18.18 17.71 5.03
C MET A 10 18.89 16.80 4.03
N ILE A 11 18.74 17.05 2.73
CA ILE A 11 19.55 16.40 1.69
C ILE A 11 21.03 16.71 1.90
N ILE A 12 21.37 17.97 2.23
CA ILE A 12 22.74 18.37 2.55
C ILE A 12 23.27 17.58 3.76
N ILE A 13 22.43 17.31 4.77
CA ILE A 13 22.80 16.52 5.94
C ILE A 13 23.04 15.04 5.56
N ILE A 14 22.19 14.43 4.74
CA ILE A 14 22.42 13.04 4.26
C ILE A 14 23.72 12.97 3.46
N VAL A 15 23.98 13.93 2.57
CA VAL A 15 25.23 14.03 1.81
C VAL A 15 26.44 14.20 2.74
N LEU A 16 26.32 14.99 3.82
CA LEU A 16 27.37 15.17 4.82
C LEU A 16 27.63 13.89 5.63
N ILE A 17 26.58 13.15 6.03
CA ILE A 17 26.70 11.87 6.74
C ILE A 17 27.38 10.84 5.82
N LEU A 18 26.95 10.74 4.57
CA LEU A 18 27.58 9.88 3.57
C LEU A 18 29.04 10.29 3.30
N ALA A 19 29.36 11.59 3.35
CA ALA A 19 30.73 12.09 3.24
C ALA A 19 31.61 11.67 4.44
N VAL A 20 31.07 11.68 5.66
CA VAL A 20 31.78 11.22 6.88
C VAL A 20 32.00 9.71 6.84
N ILE A 21 30.99 8.92 6.47
CA ILE A 21 31.13 7.46 6.26
C ILE A 21 32.16 7.17 5.16
N SER A 22 32.22 8.00 4.12
CA SER A 22 33.20 7.87 3.03
C SER A 22 34.61 8.31 3.39
N GLY A 23 34.81 9.09 4.47
CA GLY A 23 36.12 9.61 4.89
C GLY A 23 37.16 8.53 5.21
N ILE A 24 36.72 7.31 5.51
CA ILE A 24 37.57 6.13 5.76
C ILE A 24 37.90 5.38 4.46
N PHE A 25 37.11 5.53 3.39
CA PHE A 25 37.21 4.77 2.13
C PHE A 25 37.68 5.59 0.92
N MET A 26 38.04 6.85 1.13
CA MET A 26 38.27 7.86 0.11
C MET A 26 39.63 7.71 -0.61
N TYR A 27 39.79 6.64 -1.41
CA TYR A 27 40.94 6.50 -2.31
C TYR A 27 40.59 6.11 -3.76
N ASN A 28 39.33 5.79 -4.08
CA ASN A 28 38.96 5.31 -5.42
C ASN A 28 37.80 6.08 -6.06
N LYS A 29 38.07 6.70 -7.23
CA LYS A 29 37.12 7.47 -8.06
C LYS A 29 35.83 6.70 -8.39
N PHE A 30 35.91 5.38 -8.56
CA PHE A 30 34.75 4.53 -8.82
C PHE A 30 33.74 4.57 -7.67
N GLN A 31 34.21 4.43 -6.42
CA GLN A 31 33.34 4.41 -5.24
C GLN A 31 32.59 5.74 -5.07
N GLN A 32 33.24 6.87 -5.37
CA GLN A 32 32.60 8.18 -5.33
C GLN A 32 31.50 8.34 -6.39
N GLN A 33 31.72 7.83 -7.60
CA GLN A 33 30.73 7.89 -8.67
C GLN A 33 29.49 7.05 -8.34
N GLU A 34 29.68 5.83 -7.86
CA GLU A 34 28.58 4.93 -7.47
C GLU A 34 27.78 5.49 -6.27
N LEU A 35 28.46 6.04 -5.26
CA LEU A 35 27.79 6.67 -4.12
C LEU A 35 26.97 7.89 -4.56
N LYS A 36 27.53 8.73 -5.45
CA LYS A 36 26.81 9.89 -6.00
C LYS A 36 25.56 9.43 -6.75
N GLN A 37 25.69 8.41 -7.60
CA GLN A 37 24.57 7.88 -8.37
C GLN A 37 23.48 7.26 -7.48
N LEU A 38 23.87 6.48 -6.46
CA LEU A 38 22.93 5.96 -5.46
C LEU A 38 22.20 7.09 -4.73
N THR A 39 22.93 8.16 -4.39
CA THR A 39 22.34 9.33 -3.72
C THR A 39 21.36 10.06 -4.63
N GLU A 40 21.64 10.18 -5.92
CA GLU A 40 20.71 10.75 -6.90
C GLU A 40 19.43 9.92 -7.03
N GLU A 41 19.55 8.59 -7.12
CA GLU A 41 18.39 7.68 -7.15
C GLU A 41 17.58 7.75 -5.85
N ALA A 42 18.24 7.69 -4.70
CA ALA A 42 17.58 7.83 -3.39
C ALA A 42 16.84 9.18 -3.26
N ASN A 43 17.43 10.28 -3.74
CA ASN A 43 16.80 11.59 -3.71
C ASN A 43 15.54 11.67 -4.58
N LYS A 44 15.51 10.99 -5.74
CA LYS A 44 14.30 10.87 -6.55
C LYS A 44 13.20 10.16 -5.75
N LEU A 45 13.54 9.04 -5.12
CA LEU A 45 12.59 8.26 -4.31
C LEU A 45 12.06 9.04 -3.09
N LEU A 46 12.90 9.87 -2.45
CA LEU A 46 12.49 10.70 -1.32
C LEU A 46 11.53 11.84 -1.72
N GLN A 47 11.65 12.33 -2.96
CA GLN A 47 10.89 13.47 -3.47
C GLN A 47 9.59 13.07 -4.19
N GLN A 48 9.51 11.84 -4.68
CA GLN A 48 8.33 11.34 -5.38
C GLN A 48 7.15 11.12 -4.43
N ASP A 49 5.95 11.09 -4.99
CA ASP A 49 4.76 10.60 -4.30
C ASP A 49 4.73 9.07 -4.41
N LEU A 50 5.24 8.36 -3.39
CA LEU A 50 5.35 6.89 -3.41
C LEU A 50 4.02 6.17 -3.66
N ILE A 51 2.88 6.83 -3.39
CA ILE A 51 1.55 6.25 -3.61
C ILE A 51 1.16 6.34 -5.09
N ASN A 52 1.34 7.51 -5.69
CA ASN A 52 0.81 7.80 -7.02
C ASN A 52 1.82 7.57 -8.14
N ASP A 53 3.10 7.79 -7.87
CA ASP A 53 4.17 7.72 -8.87
C ASP A 53 4.70 6.28 -9.01
N GLU A 54 5.02 5.87 -10.23
CA GLU A 54 5.70 4.59 -10.48
C GLU A 54 7.15 4.65 -10.00
N ILE A 55 7.58 3.60 -9.28
CA ILE A 55 8.97 3.47 -8.85
C ILE A 55 9.74 2.86 -10.02
N ASP A 56 10.72 3.60 -10.55
CA ASP A 56 11.64 3.08 -11.58
C ASP A 56 12.42 1.88 -11.02
N ASN A 57 12.20 0.72 -11.62
CA ASN A 57 12.82 -0.55 -11.22
C ASN A 57 14.20 -0.78 -11.86
N GLU A 58 14.64 0.07 -12.79
CA GLU A 58 15.97 -0.04 -13.38
C GLU A 58 17.05 0.27 -12.33
N ILE A 59 18.02 -0.62 -12.18
CA ILE A 59 19.15 -0.43 -11.25
C ILE A 59 20.26 0.32 -11.96
N LYS A 60 20.58 1.51 -11.46
CA LYS A 60 21.51 2.44 -12.10
C LYS A 60 22.94 2.28 -11.60
N THR A 61 23.12 1.81 -10.37
CA THR A 61 24.41 1.57 -9.73
C THR A 61 24.95 0.16 -9.98
N ASN A 62 26.21 -0.08 -9.59
CA ASN A 62 26.93 -1.33 -9.83
C ASN A 62 27.43 -1.98 -8.54
N LYS A 63 27.76 -3.27 -8.63
CA LYS A 63 28.34 -4.08 -7.53
C LYS A 63 27.48 -4.00 -6.26
N ASN A 64 28.08 -3.78 -5.10
CA ASN A 64 27.38 -3.72 -3.82
C ASN A 64 26.46 -2.50 -3.69
N TYR A 65 26.67 -1.41 -4.45
CA TYR A 65 25.70 -0.30 -4.50
C TYR A 65 24.41 -0.71 -5.20
N ALA A 66 24.50 -1.53 -6.25
CA ALA A 66 23.33 -2.10 -6.93
C ALA A 66 22.45 -2.90 -5.98
N ILE A 67 23.07 -3.62 -5.03
CA ILE A 67 22.35 -4.36 -3.99
C ILE A 67 21.59 -3.40 -3.08
N VAL A 68 22.22 -2.31 -2.64
CA VAL A 68 21.57 -1.29 -1.81
C VAL A 68 20.41 -0.62 -2.56
N GLU A 69 20.64 -0.15 -3.79
CA GLU A 69 19.61 0.48 -4.63
C GLU A 69 18.41 -0.44 -4.85
N LYS A 70 18.69 -1.69 -5.24
CA LYS A 70 17.67 -2.71 -5.44
C LYS A 70 16.87 -2.96 -4.18
N THR A 71 17.53 -3.11 -3.04
CA THR A 71 16.86 -3.35 -1.75
C THR A 71 15.94 -2.19 -1.40
N ILE A 72 16.38 -0.94 -1.59
CA ILE A 72 15.54 0.26 -1.37
C ILE A 72 14.31 0.22 -2.28
N LYS A 73 14.51 0.04 -3.59
CA LYS A 73 13.41 0.07 -4.58
C LYS A 73 12.40 -1.05 -4.34
N GLU A 74 12.86 -2.27 -4.09
CA GLU A 74 11.99 -3.41 -3.79
C GLU A 74 11.23 -3.20 -2.48
N TYR A 75 11.89 -2.68 -1.44
CA TYR A 75 11.23 -2.44 -0.15
C TYR A 75 10.10 -1.42 -0.25
N LEU A 76 10.38 -0.27 -0.89
CA LEU A 76 9.37 0.78 -1.10
C LEU A 76 8.23 0.29 -2.01
N THR A 77 8.54 -0.51 -3.03
CA THR A 77 7.51 -1.12 -3.90
C THR A 77 6.62 -2.06 -3.11
N ASN A 78 7.18 -2.89 -2.24
CA ASN A 78 6.39 -3.81 -1.42
C ASN A 78 5.47 -3.06 -0.44
N ILE A 79 5.94 -1.96 0.16
CA ILE A 79 5.09 -1.10 1.01
C ILE A 79 3.95 -0.52 0.16
N LYS A 80 4.28 0.06 -1.01
CA LYS A 80 3.27 0.61 -1.94
C LYS A 80 2.21 -0.43 -2.33
N ASN A 81 2.63 -1.67 -2.58
CA ASN A 81 1.72 -2.73 -2.99
C ASN A 81 0.68 -3.05 -1.91
N THR A 82 0.99 -2.93 -0.61
CA THR A 82 -0.02 -3.11 0.45
C THR A 82 -1.18 -2.11 0.34
N TYR A 83 -0.91 -0.88 -0.08
CA TYR A 83 -1.94 0.12 -0.36
C TYR A 83 -2.76 -0.25 -1.61
N LEU A 84 -2.08 -0.60 -2.70
CA LEU A 84 -2.74 -0.96 -3.96
C LEU A 84 -3.65 -2.19 -3.82
N GLU A 85 -3.27 -3.17 -3.01
CA GLU A 85 -4.11 -4.34 -2.73
C GLU A 85 -5.43 -3.94 -2.06
N ILE A 86 -5.43 -3.00 -1.09
CA ILE A 86 -6.68 -2.53 -0.46
C ILE A 86 -7.52 -1.70 -1.44
N GLU A 87 -6.90 -0.86 -2.27
CA GLU A 87 -7.62 -0.11 -3.31
C GLU A 87 -8.26 -1.04 -4.35
N GLN A 88 -7.62 -2.16 -4.66
CA GLN A 88 -8.19 -3.19 -5.53
C GLN A 88 -9.41 -3.85 -4.90
N LEU A 89 -9.39 -4.15 -3.60
CA LEU A 89 -10.57 -4.65 -2.88
C LEU A 89 -11.72 -3.64 -2.98
N ASN A 90 -11.44 -2.37 -2.64
CA ASN A 90 -12.43 -1.29 -2.77
C ASN A 90 -13.02 -1.18 -4.17
N SER A 91 -12.18 -1.26 -5.21
CA SER A 91 -12.60 -1.11 -6.61
C SER A 91 -13.33 -2.35 -7.15
N ALA A 92 -13.11 -3.52 -6.54
CA ALA A 92 -13.77 -4.77 -6.91
C ALA A 92 -15.18 -4.91 -6.31
N LEU A 93 -15.51 -4.13 -5.28
CA LEU A 93 -16.84 -4.09 -4.69
C LEU A 93 -17.84 -3.45 -5.65
N ASP A 94 -18.59 -4.32 -6.34
CA ASP A 94 -19.61 -3.96 -7.31
C ASP A 94 -20.95 -4.52 -6.81
N ALA A 95 -21.89 -3.61 -6.50
CA ALA A 95 -23.16 -3.99 -5.91
C ALA A 95 -24.00 -4.92 -6.80
N ASP A 96 -23.93 -4.77 -8.13
CA ASP A 96 -24.65 -5.64 -9.07
C ASP A 96 -24.08 -7.07 -9.05
N LYS A 97 -22.76 -7.20 -8.93
CA LYS A 97 -22.11 -8.51 -8.82
C LYS A 97 -22.39 -9.16 -7.46
N VAL A 98 -22.24 -8.40 -6.38
CA VAL A 98 -22.44 -8.88 -5.00
C VAL A 98 -23.85 -9.42 -4.83
N PHE A 99 -24.87 -8.67 -5.28
CA PHE A 99 -26.28 -9.05 -5.17
C PHE A 99 -26.86 -9.68 -6.45
N SER A 100 -26.00 -10.25 -7.29
CA SER A 100 -26.43 -11.01 -8.46
C SER A 100 -27.37 -12.15 -8.07
N ALA A 101 -28.26 -12.56 -8.98
CA ALA A 101 -29.24 -13.62 -8.70
C ALA A 101 -28.59 -14.90 -8.17
N SER A 102 -27.46 -15.32 -8.74
CA SER A 102 -26.72 -16.51 -8.30
C SER A 102 -26.20 -16.43 -6.86
N ASN A 103 -25.98 -15.22 -6.33
CA ASN A 103 -25.50 -15.03 -4.95
C ASN A 103 -26.62 -14.93 -3.91
N VAL A 104 -27.88 -14.74 -4.36
CA VAL A 104 -29.01 -14.45 -3.45
C VAL A 104 -30.19 -15.40 -3.61
N GLU A 105 -30.28 -16.18 -4.69
CA GLU A 105 -31.44 -17.04 -5.01
C GLU A 105 -31.80 -18.03 -3.90
N ASP A 106 -30.80 -18.62 -3.24
CA ASP A 106 -30.99 -19.56 -2.13
C ASP A 106 -31.39 -18.89 -0.81
N LYS A 107 -31.36 -17.55 -0.76
CA LYS A 107 -31.64 -16.70 0.41
C LYS A 107 -30.74 -16.97 1.62
N ALA A 108 -29.66 -17.74 1.44
CA ALA A 108 -28.67 -18.03 2.46
C ALA A 108 -27.49 -17.05 2.42
N PHE A 109 -27.28 -16.36 1.29
CA PHE A 109 -26.28 -15.28 1.13
C PHE A 109 -24.83 -15.69 1.45
N LYS A 110 -24.50 -16.99 1.37
CA LYS A 110 -23.17 -17.50 1.75
C LYS A 110 -22.04 -16.81 1.02
N ASN A 111 -22.19 -16.55 -0.28
CA ASN A 111 -21.18 -15.86 -1.08
C ASN A 111 -20.97 -14.41 -0.61
N VAL A 112 -22.04 -13.73 -0.18
CA VAL A 112 -21.97 -12.37 0.35
C VAL A 112 -21.31 -12.35 1.72
N ASP A 113 -21.63 -13.31 2.59
CA ASP A 113 -20.98 -13.45 3.90
C ASP A 113 -19.49 -13.72 3.77
N ASN A 114 -19.12 -14.67 2.91
CA ASN A 114 -17.72 -15.00 2.65
C ASN A 114 -16.95 -13.78 2.13
N LEU A 115 -17.53 -13.03 1.18
CA LEU A 115 -16.92 -11.80 0.67
C LEU A 115 -16.67 -10.78 1.79
N ILE A 116 -17.68 -10.54 2.64
CA ILE A 116 -17.55 -9.58 3.76
C ILE A 116 -16.44 -10.02 4.73
N GLU A 117 -16.39 -11.30 5.09
CA GLU A 117 -15.40 -11.84 6.02
C GLU A 117 -13.99 -11.81 5.42
N GLU A 118 -13.82 -12.33 4.21
CA GLU A 118 -12.52 -12.37 3.53
C GLU A 118 -11.96 -10.98 3.29
N ASP A 119 -12.75 -10.03 2.79
CA ASP A 119 -12.24 -8.71 2.44
C ASP A 119 -11.96 -7.87 3.70
N LYS A 120 -12.73 -8.04 4.79
CA LYS A 120 -12.36 -7.48 6.10
C LYS A 120 -11.03 -8.03 6.58
N GLN A 121 -10.84 -9.35 6.49
CA GLN A 121 -9.61 -9.99 6.94
C GLN A 121 -8.41 -9.52 6.11
N LYS A 122 -8.51 -9.50 4.78
CA LYS A 122 -7.46 -8.98 3.89
C LYS A 122 -7.13 -7.51 4.16
N GLY A 123 -8.16 -6.67 4.37
CA GLY A 123 -7.96 -5.26 4.72
C GLY A 123 -7.20 -5.08 6.03
N LYS A 124 -7.51 -5.90 7.05
CA LYS A 124 -6.78 -5.92 8.33
C LYS A 124 -5.34 -6.41 8.15
N GLU A 125 -5.15 -7.53 7.46
CA GLU A 125 -3.83 -8.12 7.20
C GLU A 125 -2.91 -7.15 6.46
N ASN A 126 -3.42 -6.43 5.47
CA ASN A 126 -2.63 -5.45 4.73
C ASN A 126 -2.26 -4.21 5.55
N LEU A 127 -3.15 -3.74 6.45
CA LEU A 127 -2.79 -2.68 7.39
C LEU A 127 -1.69 -3.13 8.35
N GLU A 128 -1.82 -4.33 8.94
CA GLU A 128 -0.81 -4.86 9.85
C GLU A 128 0.52 -5.13 9.13
N LYS A 129 0.48 -5.65 7.91
CA LYS A 129 1.66 -5.82 7.05
C LYS A 129 2.35 -4.49 6.77
N CYS A 130 1.59 -3.44 6.41
CA CYS A 130 2.15 -2.09 6.21
C CYS A 130 2.81 -1.58 7.50
N LYS A 131 2.12 -1.67 8.65
CA LYS A 131 2.65 -1.26 9.95
C LYS A 131 3.91 -2.02 10.34
N ASP A 132 3.95 -3.31 10.06
CA ASP A 132 5.11 -4.14 10.34
C ASP A 132 6.30 -3.74 9.45
N MET A 133 6.08 -3.58 8.14
CA MET A 133 7.13 -3.19 7.20
C MET A 133 7.76 -1.82 7.50
N ILE A 134 7.03 -0.87 8.09
CA ILE A 134 7.60 0.46 8.39
C ILE A 134 8.34 0.51 9.73
N LYS A 135 8.37 -0.59 10.50
CA LYS A 135 9.19 -0.68 11.71
C LYS A 135 10.66 -0.66 11.34
N GLU A 136 11.45 0.07 12.13
CA GLU A 136 12.89 0.21 11.93
C GLU A 136 13.62 -1.13 11.88
N GLU A 137 13.24 -2.08 12.74
CA GLU A 137 13.81 -3.44 12.78
C GLU A 137 13.65 -4.19 11.45
N ASN A 138 12.46 -4.14 10.85
CA ASN A 138 12.17 -4.81 9.58
C ASN A 138 12.83 -4.12 8.39
N ILE A 139 12.90 -2.78 8.41
CA ILE A 139 13.65 -2.00 7.42
C ILE A 139 15.12 -2.42 7.42
N ILE A 140 15.73 -2.54 8.63
CA ILE A 140 17.12 -2.95 8.80
C ILE A 140 17.33 -4.42 8.42
N GLU A 141 16.39 -5.30 8.75
CA GLU A 141 16.49 -6.72 8.41
C GLU A 141 16.56 -6.96 6.89
N ALA A 142 15.81 -6.17 6.11
CA ALA A 142 15.78 -6.28 4.65
C ALA A 142 17.18 -6.17 4.00
N ILE A 143 18.03 -5.26 4.49
CA ILE A 143 19.41 -5.12 4.00
C ILE A 143 20.36 -6.13 4.65
N ASN A 144 20.13 -6.49 5.91
CA ASN A 144 20.97 -7.47 6.63
C ASN A 144 20.91 -8.86 6.00
N ALA A 145 19.77 -9.23 5.42
CA ALA A 145 19.54 -10.48 4.69
C ALA A 145 20.33 -10.54 3.36
N GLN A 146 20.81 -9.41 2.83
CA GLN A 146 21.53 -9.36 1.56
C GLN A 146 22.98 -9.85 1.68
N LYS A 147 23.49 -10.39 0.57
CA LYS A 147 24.87 -10.89 0.46
C LYS A 147 25.75 -9.86 -0.25
N PHE A 148 26.75 -9.36 0.45
CA PHE A 148 27.73 -8.40 -0.09
C PHE A 148 29.07 -9.08 -0.37
N SER A 149 29.75 -8.67 -1.43
CA SER A 149 31.06 -9.23 -1.79
C SER A 149 32.18 -8.82 -0.82
N SER A 150 32.06 -7.64 -0.21
CA SER A 150 33.03 -7.06 0.74
C SER A 150 32.42 -5.85 1.43
N ASN A 151 32.99 -5.46 2.58
CA ASN A 151 32.63 -4.25 3.33
C ASN A 151 31.12 -4.13 3.61
N LYS A 152 30.48 -5.25 4.01
CA LYS A 152 29.04 -5.34 4.26
C LYS A 152 28.52 -4.19 5.14
N GLU A 153 29.22 -3.89 6.24
CA GLU A 153 28.81 -2.85 7.19
C GLU A 153 28.67 -1.47 6.53
N TYR A 154 29.60 -1.10 5.65
CA TYR A 154 29.57 0.18 4.94
C TYR A 154 28.29 0.34 4.11
N TYR A 155 27.89 -0.70 3.38
CA TYR A 155 26.70 -0.66 2.53
C TYR A 155 25.39 -0.69 3.34
N ILE A 156 25.40 -1.41 4.47
CA ILE A 156 24.28 -1.39 5.42
C ILE A 156 24.10 0.00 6.00
N GLU A 157 25.18 0.68 6.40
CA GLU A 157 25.09 2.04 6.94
C GLU A 157 24.61 3.07 5.91
N ILE A 158 25.00 2.93 4.63
CA ILE A 158 24.41 3.73 3.55
C ILE A 158 22.90 3.51 3.45
N TYR A 159 22.47 2.24 3.41
CA TYR A 159 21.05 1.89 3.34
C TYR A 159 20.26 2.48 4.52
N LYS A 160 20.76 2.28 5.75
CA LYS A 160 20.13 2.80 6.98
C LYS A 160 20.03 4.32 6.93
N THR A 161 21.09 5.00 6.51
CA THR A 161 21.11 6.47 6.38
C THR A 161 19.99 6.97 5.46
N ILE A 162 19.72 6.26 4.37
CA ILE A 162 18.65 6.63 3.42
C ILE A 162 17.27 6.27 4.00
N MET A 163 17.08 4.99 4.36
CA MET A 163 15.78 4.41 4.67
C MET A 163 15.24 4.79 6.05
N LEU A 164 16.11 5.19 6.98
CA LEU A 164 15.73 5.66 8.32
C LEU A 164 15.80 7.18 8.46
N SER A 165 16.07 7.90 7.35
CA SER A 165 16.02 9.36 7.34
C SER A 165 14.62 9.87 7.67
N ASP A 166 14.53 11.06 8.28
CA ASP A 166 13.23 11.66 8.62
C ASP A 166 12.34 11.88 7.37
N LEU A 167 12.94 12.03 6.19
CA LEU A 167 12.20 12.26 4.94
C LEU A 167 11.53 10.97 4.52
N MET A 168 12.25 9.85 4.63
CA MET A 168 11.69 8.55 4.37
C MET A 168 10.64 8.16 5.42
N LYS A 169 10.90 8.44 6.71
CA LYS A 169 9.91 8.26 7.78
C LYS A 169 8.60 9.01 7.50
N ASN A 170 8.69 10.26 7.07
CA ASN A 170 7.51 11.03 6.65
C ASN A 170 6.78 10.41 5.44
N GLN A 171 7.48 9.70 4.55
CA GLN A 171 6.84 8.99 3.44
C GLN A 171 6.11 7.74 3.95
N TYR A 172 6.72 6.98 4.87
CA TYR A 172 6.07 5.82 5.51
C TYR A 172 4.78 6.21 6.24
N GLU A 173 4.80 7.28 7.03
CA GLU A 173 3.61 7.78 7.74
C GLU A 173 2.47 8.14 6.79
N LYS A 174 2.78 8.76 5.63
CA LYS A 174 1.77 9.06 4.61
C LYS A 174 1.18 7.79 4.00
N ILE A 175 2.01 6.78 3.75
CA ILE A 175 1.52 5.50 3.21
C ILE A 175 0.64 4.81 4.25
N GLU A 176 1.06 4.73 5.51
CA GLU A 176 0.26 4.14 6.59
C GLU A 176 -1.12 4.82 6.71
N GLN A 177 -1.16 6.16 6.72
CA GLN A 177 -2.41 6.91 6.74
C GLN A 177 -3.30 6.64 5.52
N LYS A 178 -2.71 6.39 4.36
CA LYS A 178 -3.46 6.05 3.13
C LYS A 178 -4.02 4.63 3.19
N VAL A 179 -3.22 3.67 3.65
CA VAL A 179 -3.64 2.28 3.90
C VAL A 179 -4.79 2.25 4.91
N GLU A 180 -4.68 2.98 6.01
CA GLU A 180 -5.73 3.06 7.04
C GLU A 180 -7.03 3.64 6.48
N LYS A 181 -6.96 4.77 5.77
CA LYS A 181 -8.15 5.37 5.12
C LYS A 181 -8.78 4.46 4.08
N SER A 182 -7.97 3.75 3.28
CA SER A 182 -8.47 2.81 2.28
C SER A 182 -9.18 1.62 2.95
N LYS A 183 -8.63 1.11 4.05
CA LYS A 183 -9.26 0.07 4.87
C LYS A 183 -10.57 0.54 5.49
N ASP A 184 -10.62 1.77 6.01
CA ASP A 184 -11.85 2.33 6.58
C ASP A 184 -12.94 2.45 5.50
N LYS A 185 -12.60 2.96 4.32
CA LYS A 185 -13.51 2.98 3.17
C LYS A 185 -14.01 1.57 2.80
N LEU A 186 -13.12 0.58 2.79
CA LEU A 186 -13.49 -0.80 2.53
C LEU A 186 -14.51 -1.31 3.57
N TYR A 187 -14.31 -0.98 4.84
CA TYR A 187 -15.18 -1.42 5.92
C TYR A 187 -16.55 -0.74 5.87
N ASP A 188 -16.60 0.53 5.50
CA ASP A 188 -17.85 1.26 5.27
C ASP A 188 -18.63 0.63 4.11
N ASN A 189 -17.96 0.36 2.98
CA ASN A 189 -18.53 -0.32 1.82
C ASN A 189 -19.07 -1.72 2.16
N LEU A 190 -18.31 -2.52 2.90
CA LEU A 190 -18.75 -3.84 3.37
C LEU A 190 -19.91 -3.75 4.37
N THR A 191 -20.02 -2.64 5.12
CA THR A 191 -21.15 -2.37 6.01
C THR A 191 -22.42 -2.08 5.22
N ILE A 192 -22.32 -1.29 4.13
CA ILE A 192 -23.43 -1.06 3.20
C ILE A 192 -23.92 -2.39 2.60
N ILE A 193 -23.00 -3.26 2.17
CA ILE A 193 -23.33 -4.61 1.69
C ILE A 193 -24.03 -5.42 2.79
N SER A 194 -23.51 -5.42 4.02
CA SER A 194 -24.13 -6.13 5.14
C SER A 194 -25.55 -5.64 5.43
N ASN A 195 -25.78 -4.32 5.38
CA ASN A 195 -27.10 -3.72 5.61
C ASN A 195 -28.08 -4.06 4.49
N THR A 196 -27.61 -4.00 3.23
CA THR A 196 -28.40 -4.39 2.06
C THR A 196 -28.78 -5.86 2.10
N LYS A 197 -27.85 -6.75 2.49
CA LYS A 197 -28.11 -8.17 2.75
C LYS A 197 -29.21 -8.35 3.79
N LYS A 198 -29.07 -7.75 4.98
CA LYS A 198 -30.07 -7.83 6.06
C LYS A 198 -31.45 -7.34 5.64
N TYR A 199 -31.49 -6.32 4.80
CA TYR A 199 -32.73 -5.79 4.24
C TYR A 199 -33.42 -6.82 3.34
N LEU A 200 -32.67 -7.50 2.47
CA LEU A 200 -33.20 -8.59 1.64
C LEU A 200 -33.66 -9.78 2.50
N GLU A 201 -32.90 -10.21 3.50
CA GLU A 201 -33.29 -11.30 4.40
C GLU A 201 -34.62 -11.01 5.11
N SER A 202 -34.74 -9.80 5.67
CA SER A 202 -35.94 -9.35 6.41
C SER A 202 -37.18 -9.27 5.51
N ASN A 203 -36.98 -9.04 4.21
CA ASN A 203 -38.05 -8.91 3.21
C ASN A 203 -38.10 -10.10 2.25
N SER A 204 -37.56 -11.26 2.65
CA SER A 204 -37.42 -12.47 1.81
C SER A 204 -38.71 -12.96 1.15
N LYS A 205 -39.89 -12.62 1.68
CA LYS A 205 -41.19 -12.98 1.08
C LYS A 205 -41.57 -12.09 -0.12
N TYR A 206 -40.99 -10.90 -0.21
CA TYR A 206 -41.36 -9.86 -1.17
C TYR A 206 -40.39 -9.75 -2.35
N TRP A 207 -39.45 -10.68 -2.47
CA TRP A 207 -38.59 -10.78 -3.63
C TRP A 207 -38.25 -12.22 -3.98
N SER A 208 -37.89 -12.39 -5.24
CA SER A 208 -37.36 -13.62 -5.83
C SER A 208 -36.32 -13.27 -6.89
N THR A 209 -35.64 -14.27 -7.43
CA THR A 209 -34.84 -14.10 -8.64
C THR A 209 -35.67 -14.53 -9.85
N LYS A 210 -35.56 -13.80 -10.97
CA LYS A 210 -36.18 -14.14 -12.25
C LYS A 210 -35.29 -13.64 -13.38
N ASP A 211 -35.04 -14.48 -14.38
CA ASP A 211 -34.20 -14.15 -15.55
C ASP A 211 -32.83 -13.56 -15.16
N GLY A 212 -32.23 -14.11 -14.10
CA GLY A 212 -30.93 -13.66 -13.58
C GLY A 212 -30.95 -12.34 -12.81
N LYS A 213 -32.12 -11.80 -12.48
CA LYS A 213 -32.29 -10.52 -11.76
C LYS A 213 -33.13 -10.65 -10.51
N LEU A 214 -32.95 -9.73 -9.57
CA LEU A 214 -33.86 -9.54 -8.44
C LEU A 214 -35.19 -8.98 -8.93
N PHE A 215 -36.28 -9.68 -8.59
CA PHE A 215 -37.65 -9.26 -8.84
C PHE A 215 -38.34 -8.99 -7.51
N PHE A 216 -38.85 -7.76 -7.34
CA PHE A 216 -39.55 -7.32 -6.15
C PHE A 216 -41.06 -7.28 -6.40
N GLN A 217 -41.82 -7.83 -5.47
CA GLN A 217 -43.29 -7.84 -5.51
C GLN A 217 -43.91 -6.57 -4.89
N ASP A 218 -43.12 -5.81 -4.14
CA ASP A 218 -43.51 -4.58 -3.46
C ASP A 218 -42.56 -3.44 -3.83
N ILE A 219 -43.13 -2.31 -4.27
CA ILE A 219 -42.38 -1.14 -4.74
C ILE A 219 -41.58 -0.45 -3.62
N ASN A 220 -42.08 -0.47 -2.38
CA ASN A 220 -41.38 0.10 -1.23
C ASN A 220 -40.15 -0.74 -0.89
N ILE A 221 -40.27 -2.06 -1.00
CA ILE A 221 -39.14 -2.98 -0.79
C ILE A 221 -38.08 -2.79 -1.88
N MET A 222 -38.51 -2.70 -3.15
CA MET A 222 -37.61 -2.39 -4.25
C MET A 222 -36.85 -1.07 -4.03
N THR A 223 -37.59 -0.02 -3.65
CA THR A 223 -37.02 1.32 -3.41
C THR A 223 -36.03 1.29 -2.25
N GLY A 224 -36.37 0.65 -1.13
CA GLY A 224 -35.48 0.53 0.02
C GLY A 224 -34.20 -0.24 -0.30
N TYR A 225 -34.29 -1.31 -1.10
CA TYR A 225 -33.12 -2.04 -1.57
C TYR A 225 -32.20 -1.15 -2.42
N TYR A 226 -32.73 -0.46 -3.43
CA TYR A 226 -31.90 0.39 -4.30
C TYR A 226 -31.32 1.60 -3.57
N ASN A 227 -32.03 2.17 -2.58
CA ASN A 227 -31.47 3.24 -1.76
C ASN A 227 -30.22 2.80 -1.01
N LEU A 228 -30.28 1.66 -0.31
CA LEU A 228 -29.11 1.10 0.40
C LEU A 228 -28.01 0.69 -0.57
N ARG A 229 -28.37 0.02 -1.67
CA ARG A 229 -27.42 -0.47 -2.67
C ARG A 229 -26.62 0.68 -3.29
N ASN A 230 -27.30 1.76 -3.67
CA ASN A 230 -26.67 2.90 -4.35
C ASN A 230 -25.75 3.72 -3.45
N GLU A 231 -25.77 3.50 -2.13
CA GLU A 231 -24.75 4.07 -1.23
C GLU A 231 -23.35 3.50 -1.51
N LEU A 232 -23.24 2.32 -2.14
CA LEU A 232 -21.96 1.70 -2.51
C LEU A 232 -21.32 2.32 -3.77
N ASP A 233 -22.13 2.95 -4.63
CA ASP A 233 -21.70 3.50 -5.93
C ASP A 233 -21.28 4.99 -5.86
N ILE A 234 -21.19 5.56 -4.64
CA ILE A 234 -20.83 6.97 -4.35
C ILE A 234 -19.47 7.04 -3.65
#